data_AF-A0A933G3C7-F1
#
_entry.id   AF-A0A933G3C7-F1
#
_cell.length_a   1.000
_cell.length_b   1.000
_cell.length_c   1.000
_cell.angle_alpha   90.00
_cell.angle_beta   90.00
_cell.angle_gamma   90.00
#
_symmetry.space_group_name_H-M   'P 1'
#
loop_
_entity.id
_entity.type
_entity.pdbx_description
1 polymer ?
#
loop_
_entity_poly.entity_id
_entity_poly.type
_entity_poly.pdbx_seq_one_letter_code
_entity_poly.pdbx_strand_id
1 'polypeptide(L)'
;MLRFDLLHAPREDGQVLIEPAVSTWRGLIEDHVRAHSATHEGLLMAGVPLGTVRRQTRQRLFGLEPSAGSVGESPAESGGRASSPPGIGQVERRAAGRDPALRRDGSCTSEEAGRMPAPQEGQTVQPTTALAPLVIACGHQPEFIHPGVWAKNVVVHHVARAAGTHGAILVVDNDAPRSTGLTVPAIDAEGYITARVIPLLNGVAAAAYEGRSPLEPAAIEALQRGVGSAASDSVIGEYCRGLATAAHPRDFVEQHLAARAGIDRTLGADLHELRVSRAFDGPFVADVLLNLERFARDYNASLAAYRHEQRVRGVDRPLPDLKRDGDRIEAPFWIYQPLQQRRRLWVAGRHETVVLHADAQAIAEVARRDLLRDPTGALAGLSPWVVRPRSLTLTLWARLLVCDLFVHGIGGAK
;
A
#
# COMPACT_ATOMS: atom_id res chain seq x y z
N MET A 1 -3.03 15.19 -5.21
CA MET A 1 -3.40 14.17 -6.22
C MET A 1 -2.26 14.09 -7.24
N LEU A 2 -1.90 12.90 -7.75
CA LEU A 2 -0.81 12.77 -8.74
C LEU A 2 -1.14 13.59 -10.00
N ARG A 3 -0.22 14.44 -10.45
CA ARG A 3 -0.38 15.20 -11.71
C ARG A 3 0.00 14.30 -12.87
N PHE A 4 -0.92 13.45 -13.31
CA PHE A 4 -0.68 12.45 -14.36
C PHE A 4 -0.15 13.07 -15.67
N ASP A 5 -0.47 14.33 -15.91
CA ASP A 5 -0.04 15.12 -17.07
C ASP A 5 1.48 15.40 -17.08
N LEU A 6 2.10 15.44 -15.90
CA LEU A 6 3.54 15.60 -15.71
C LEU A 6 4.28 14.25 -15.70
N LEU A 7 3.53 13.14 -15.62
CA LEU A 7 4.12 11.81 -15.61
C LEU A 7 4.40 11.39 -17.05
N HIS A 8 5.63 11.64 -17.47
CA HIS A 8 6.15 11.14 -18.73
C HIS A 8 7.08 9.98 -18.44
N ALA A 9 6.97 8.91 -19.25
CA ALA A 9 8.01 7.90 -19.27
C ALA A 9 9.35 8.60 -19.57
N PRO A 10 10.42 8.27 -18.83
CA PRO A 10 11.79 8.71 -19.12
C PRO A 10 12.09 8.64 -20.62
N ARG A 11 12.55 9.76 -21.19
CA ARG A 11 12.94 9.83 -22.62
C ARG A 11 14.44 9.63 -22.81
N GLU A 12 15.20 9.92 -21.77
CA GLU A 12 16.65 9.81 -21.77
C GLU A 12 17.06 8.80 -20.70
N ASP A 13 18.19 8.14 -20.95
CA ASP A 13 18.84 7.28 -19.97
C ASP A 13 19.12 8.07 -18.67
N GLY A 14 18.80 7.48 -17.52
CA GLY A 14 18.94 8.12 -16.20
C GLY A 14 17.80 9.05 -15.75
N GLN A 15 16.75 9.28 -16.55
CA GLN A 15 15.58 10.06 -16.10
C GLN A 15 14.67 9.28 -15.13
N VAL A 16 13.99 10.01 -14.24
CA VAL A 16 13.28 9.47 -13.06
C VAL A 16 12.16 8.48 -13.45
N LEU A 17 12.23 7.25 -12.97
CA LEU A 17 11.28 6.15 -13.22
C LEU A 17 10.12 6.06 -12.21
N ILE A 18 10.11 6.92 -11.19
CA ILE A 18 9.21 6.84 -10.04
C ILE A 18 8.69 8.20 -9.60
N GLU A 19 7.47 8.23 -9.06
CA GLU A 19 6.83 9.41 -8.49
C GLU A 19 6.38 9.11 -7.05
N PRO A 20 6.69 9.96 -6.06
CA PRO A 20 7.46 11.20 -6.17
C PRO A 20 8.96 10.96 -6.43
N ALA A 21 9.66 11.96 -6.97
CA ALA A 21 11.12 11.90 -7.18
C ALA A 21 11.86 11.69 -5.85
N VAL A 22 12.88 10.82 -5.84
CA VAL A 22 13.63 10.41 -4.63
C VAL A 22 14.14 11.58 -3.80
N SER A 23 14.62 12.65 -4.46
CA SER A 23 15.15 13.86 -3.82
C SER A 23 14.13 14.58 -2.91
N THR A 24 12.83 14.34 -3.10
CA THR A 24 11.74 14.97 -2.32
C THR A 24 11.27 14.12 -1.15
N TRP A 25 11.68 12.85 -1.07
CA TRP A 25 11.09 11.87 -0.14
C TRP A 25 11.22 12.27 1.33
N ARG A 26 12.40 12.76 1.73
CA ARG A 26 12.64 13.22 3.11
C ARG A 26 11.61 14.29 3.51
N GLY A 27 11.49 15.34 2.71
CA GLY A 27 10.55 16.44 2.99
C GLY A 27 9.11 15.96 3.04
N LEU A 28 8.70 15.09 2.12
CA LEU A 28 7.34 14.52 2.10
C LEU A 28 7.05 13.66 3.33
N ILE A 29 8.02 12.87 3.79
CA ILE A 29 7.87 12.06 5.02
C ILE A 29 7.76 12.98 6.23
N GLU A 30 8.61 14.00 6.34
CA GLU A 30 8.55 14.97 7.44
C GLU A 30 7.23 15.74 7.46
N ASP A 31 6.75 16.18 6.29
CA ASP A 31 5.43 16.81 6.14
C ASP A 31 4.31 15.87 6.58
N HIS A 32 4.39 14.60 6.18
CA HIS A 32 3.41 13.58 6.55
C HIS A 32 3.39 13.32 8.06
N VAL A 33 4.55 13.20 8.70
CA VAL A 33 4.67 13.04 10.16
C VAL A 33 4.14 14.26 10.91
N ARG A 34 4.44 15.48 10.43
CA ARG A 34 3.89 16.72 10.99
C ARG A 34 2.38 16.78 10.84
N ALA A 35 1.86 16.50 9.65
CA ALA A 35 0.43 16.47 9.39
C ALA A 35 -0.25 15.45 10.31
N HIS A 36 0.32 14.25 10.46
CA HIS A 36 -0.19 13.24 11.38
C HIS A 36 -0.25 13.73 12.83
N SER A 37 0.82 14.35 13.31
CA SER A 37 0.89 14.85 14.69
C SER A 37 -0.10 16.00 14.94
N ALA A 38 -0.32 16.88 13.96
CA ALA A 38 -1.17 18.06 14.11
C ALA A 38 -2.67 17.81 13.85
N THR A 39 -3.04 16.86 12.99
CA THR A 39 -4.44 16.70 12.54
C THR A 39 -5.16 15.49 13.14
N HIS A 40 -4.45 14.53 13.75
CA HIS A 40 -5.05 13.23 14.09
C HIS A 40 -5.52 13.09 15.53
N GLU A 41 -5.25 14.06 16.42
CA GLU A 41 -5.68 13.99 17.82
C GLU A 41 -7.22 13.95 17.99
N GLY A 42 -7.99 14.32 16.97
CA GLY A 42 -9.47 14.27 16.99
C GLY A 42 -10.13 13.45 15.87
N LEU A 43 -9.37 12.86 14.93
CA LEU A 43 -9.97 12.10 13.85
C LEU A 43 -10.29 10.68 14.31
N LEU A 44 -11.56 10.31 14.17
CA LEU A 44 -12.06 8.97 14.47
C LEU A 44 -12.33 8.20 13.17
N MET A 45 -12.13 6.89 13.23
CA MET A 45 -12.44 5.92 12.20
C MET A 45 -13.29 4.82 12.84
N ALA A 46 -14.58 4.82 12.50
CA ALA A 46 -15.59 3.98 13.16
C ALA A 46 -15.56 4.09 14.69
N GLY A 47 -15.34 5.31 15.20
CA GLY A 47 -15.26 5.60 16.65
C GLY A 47 -13.89 5.38 17.29
N VAL A 48 -12.90 4.85 16.56
CA VAL A 48 -11.53 4.63 17.07
C VAL A 48 -10.59 5.74 16.60
N PRO A 49 -9.73 6.31 17.45
CA PRO A 49 -8.75 7.31 17.00
C PRO A 49 -7.88 6.80 15.84
N LEU A 50 -7.73 7.61 14.79
CA LEU A 50 -7.03 7.23 13.56
C LEU A 50 -5.58 6.79 13.83
N GLY A 51 -4.89 7.45 14.77
CA GLY A 51 -3.56 7.04 15.20
C GLY A 51 -3.53 5.63 15.80
N THR A 52 -4.57 5.24 16.54
CA THR A 52 -4.71 3.88 17.09
C THR A 52 -4.95 2.86 15.98
N VAL A 53 -5.85 3.15 15.04
CA VAL A 53 -6.08 2.27 13.88
C VAL A 53 -4.79 2.08 13.07
N ARG A 54 -4.09 3.17 12.74
CA ARG A 54 -2.80 3.11 12.01
C ARG A 54 -1.77 2.26 12.73
N ARG A 55 -1.59 2.43 14.06
CA ARG A 55 -0.65 1.62 14.85
C ARG A 55 -1.02 0.14 14.80
N GLN A 56 -2.29 -0.20 15.03
CA GLN A 56 -2.76 -1.59 15.00
C GLN A 56 -2.61 -2.22 13.61
N THR A 57 -2.94 -1.48 12.54
CA THR A 57 -2.73 -1.91 11.16
C THR A 57 -1.25 -2.20 10.94
N ARG A 58 -0.33 -1.29 11.30
CA ARG A 58 1.11 -1.48 11.11
C ARG A 58 1.69 -2.62 11.96
N GLN A 59 1.28 -2.76 13.21
CA GLN A 59 1.70 -3.85 14.08
C GLN A 59 1.30 -5.20 13.48
N ARG A 60 0.07 -5.33 12.99
CA ARG A 60 -0.40 -6.55 12.31
C ARG A 60 0.38 -6.85 11.02
N LEU A 61 0.68 -5.82 10.22
CA LEU A 61 1.29 -6.02 8.89
C LEU A 61 2.80 -6.26 8.96
N PHE A 62 3.48 -5.63 9.89
CA PHE A 62 4.94 -5.56 9.91
C PHE A 62 5.56 -6.08 11.22
N GLY A 63 4.78 -6.41 12.24
CA GLY A 63 5.29 -6.75 13.56
C GLY A 63 5.94 -5.57 14.28
N LEU A 64 5.56 -4.34 13.93
CA LEU A 64 6.15 -3.12 14.46
C LEU A 64 5.55 -2.79 15.83
N GLU A 65 6.28 -3.11 16.90
CA GLU A 65 6.05 -2.55 18.23
C GLU A 65 6.62 -1.12 18.32
N PRO A 66 6.10 -0.26 19.21
CA PRO A 66 6.77 1.01 19.53
C PRO A 66 8.18 0.72 20.04
N SER A 67 9.21 1.30 19.41
CA SER A 67 10.58 1.15 19.88
C SER A 67 10.75 1.78 21.26
N ALA A 68 10.87 0.97 22.32
CA ALA A 68 11.34 1.49 23.60
C ALA A 68 12.68 2.20 23.33
N GLY A 69 12.73 3.51 23.51
CA GLY A 69 13.90 4.32 23.19
C GLY A 69 15.13 3.75 23.89
N SER A 70 16.09 3.24 23.13
CA SER A 70 17.41 2.91 23.65
C SER A 70 18.13 4.22 23.95
N VAL A 71 18.08 4.64 25.20
CA VAL A 71 19.12 5.51 25.78
C VAL A 71 20.42 4.72 25.66
N GLY A 72 21.43 5.34 25.08
CA GLY A 72 22.61 4.66 24.57
C GLY A 72 23.43 3.90 25.62
N GLU A 73 24.01 2.80 25.17
CA GLU A 73 25.30 2.33 25.64
C GLU A 73 26.19 2.17 24.41
N SER A 74 27.25 2.99 24.35
CA SER A 74 28.35 2.76 23.41
C SER A 74 29.02 1.43 23.75
N PRO A 75 29.23 0.52 22.79
CA PRO A 75 30.17 -0.57 22.99
C PRO A 75 31.58 0.00 22.93
N ALA A 76 32.36 -0.31 23.95
CA ALA A 76 33.76 0.03 24.09
C ALA A 76 34.59 -0.29 22.83
N GLU A 77 35.53 0.62 22.54
CA GLU A 77 36.54 0.51 21.51
C GLU A 77 37.30 -0.82 21.61
N SER A 78 37.34 -1.58 20.52
CA SER A 78 38.42 -2.54 20.27
C SER A 78 39.03 -2.20 18.91
N GLY A 79 40.32 -1.84 18.97
CA GLY A 79 41.06 -1.30 17.85
C GLY A 79 41.27 -2.30 16.73
N GLY A 80 40.96 -1.88 15.50
CA GLY A 80 41.31 -2.56 14.27
C GLY A 80 41.53 -1.54 13.17
N ARG A 81 42.80 -1.29 12.82
CA ARG A 81 43.20 -0.44 11.69
C ARG A 81 42.66 -1.02 10.39
N ALA A 82 41.90 -0.24 9.62
CA ALA A 82 41.73 -0.43 8.19
C ALA A 82 41.66 0.92 7.48
N SER A 83 42.42 0.99 6.38
CA SER A 83 42.77 2.13 5.54
C SER A 83 41.59 2.75 4.77
N SER A 84 41.53 4.09 4.76
CA SER A 84 40.61 4.88 3.95
C SER A 84 41.02 4.97 2.46
N PRO A 85 40.06 4.96 1.51
CA PRO A 85 40.27 5.43 0.13
C PRO A 85 40.07 6.96 0.01
N PRO A 86 40.57 7.60 -1.06
CA PRO A 86 40.78 9.05 -1.11
C PRO A 86 39.52 9.85 -1.46
N GLY A 87 39.53 11.10 -0.99
CA GLY A 87 38.41 12.03 -0.98
C GLY A 87 38.13 12.72 -2.31
N ILE A 88 36.88 13.19 -2.42
CA ILE A 88 36.41 14.11 -3.45
C ILE A 88 36.11 15.45 -2.78
N GLY A 89 36.57 16.52 -3.42
CA GLY A 89 36.89 17.81 -2.83
C GLY A 89 35.74 18.60 -2.24
N GLN A 90 36.05 19.26 -1.13
CA GLN A 90 35.29 20.37 -0.58
C GLN A 90 35.52 21.63 -1.43
N VAL A 91 34.43 22.34 -1.74
CA VAL A 91 34.50 23.75 -2.17
C VAL A 91 33.99 24.60 -1.00
N GLU A 92 34.92 25.37 -0.43
CA GLU A 92 34.67 26.40 0.57
C GLU A 92 33.86 27.57 -0.01
N ARG A 93 32.93 28.13 0.78
CA ARG A 93 32.70 29.58 0.85
C ARG A 93 32.43 30.02 2.30
N ARG A 94 33.40 30.77 2.84
CA ARG A 94 33.29 31.73 3.98
C ARG A 94 32.30 32.85 3.65
N ALA A 95 31.75 33.67 4.54
CA ALA A 95 31.51 33.71 5.99
C ALA A 95 30.75 35.04 6.30
N ALA A 96 30.37 35.23 7.57
CA ALA A 96 29.91 36.43 8.29
C ALA A 96 28.38 36.63 8.39
N GLY A 97 27.77 36.87 9.56
CA GLY A 97 28.27 37.01 10.93
C GLY A 97 27.25 37.68 11.86
N ARG A 98 27.37 37.38 13.16
CA ARG A 98 26.90 38.09 14.39
C ARG A 98 25.57 37.69 15.06
N ASP A 99 25.74 37.50 16.38
CA ASP A 99 24.94 37.08 17.55
C ASP A 99 24.47 38.34 18.35
N PRO A 100 23.90 38.35 19.59
CA PRO A 100 23.13 37.35 20.39
C PRO A 100 21.85 37.88 21.12
N ALA A 101 21.14 36.92 21.76
CA ALA A 101 20.47 36.95 23.08
C ALA A 101 19.16 37.76 23.34
N LEU A 102 18.17 37.07 23.93
CA LEU A 102 17.64 37.42 25.28
C LEU A 102 16.83 36.27 25.92
N ARG A 103 17.17 35.93 27.17
CA ARG A 103 16.36 35.17 28.14
C ARG A 103 15.32 36.08 28.80
N ARG A 104 14.22 35.52 29.32
CA ARG A 104 13.67 35.93 30.62
C ARG A 104 12.66 34.94 31.21
N ASP A 105 12.88 34.64 32.48
CA ASP A 105 12.05 33.93 33.44
C ASP A 105 10.73 34.66 33.75
N GLY A 106 9.78 33.92 34.35
CA GLY A 106 8.58 34.48 34.98
C GLY A 106 7.79 33.45 35.79
N SER A 107 8.17 33.28 37.06
CA SER A 107 7.48 32.54 38.12
C SER A 107 6.39 33.37 38.84
N CYS A 108 5.30 32.73 39.31
CA CYS A 108 4.44 33.09 40.47
C CYS A 108 3.32 32.01 40.58
N THR A 109 3.23 31.13 41.59
CA THR A 109 2.61 31.27 42.95
C THR A 109 1.20 31.88 42.93
N SER A 110 0.14 31.43 43.62
CA SER A 110 -0.17 30.35 44.59
C SER A 110 -1.69 30.43 44.93
N GLU A 111 -2.20 29.49 45.74
CA GLU A 111 -3.45 29.49 46.57
C GLU A 111 -4.70 28.79 45.99
N GLU A 112 -5.04 27.57 46.46
CA GLU A 112 -5.95 27.17 47.58
C GLU A 112 -7.40 26.93 47.07
N ALA A 113 -8.21 25.93 47.42
CA ALA A 113 -8.22 24.84 48.40
C ALA A 113 -9.27 23.78 47.97
N GLY A 114 -9.20 22.54 48.49
CA GLY A 114 -10.32 21.58 48.40
C GLY A 114 -9.93 20.10 48.45
N ARG A 115 -9.90 19.54 49.66
CA ARG A 115 -9.71 18.09 49.92
C ARG A 115 -10.88 17.26 49.37
N MET A 116 -10.59 16.31 48.48
CA MET A 116 -11.42 15.13 48.20
C MET A 116 -10.53 13.87 48.15
N PRO A 117 -11.04 12.68 48.51
CA PRO A 117 -10.20 11.48 48.70
C PRO A 117 -9.65 10.95 47.38
N ALA A 118 -8.41 10.46 47.43
CA ALA A 118 -7.63 10.01 46.28
C ALA A 118 -8.33 8.88 45.50
N PRO A 119 -8.53 9.01 44.18
CA PRO A 119 -8.70 7.86 43.30
C PRO A 119 -7.33 7.16 43.20
N GLN A 120 -7.35 5.83 43.27
CA GLN A 120 -6.18 4.98 43.04
C GLN A 120 -5.42 5.46 41.82
N GLU A 121 -4.10 5.61 41.96
CA GLU A 121 -3.17 5.99 40.90
C GLU A 121 -3.37 5.06 39.70
N GLY A 122 -4.20 5.49 38.76
CA GLY A 122 -4.16 5.00 37.40
C GLY A 122 -2.75 5.25 36.91
N GLN A 123 -2.09 4.17 36.50
CA GLN A 123 -0.81 4.24 35.79
C GLN A 123 -0.93 5.34 34.74
N THR A 124 -0.27 6.46 35.00
CA THR A 124 -0.06 7.49 34.00
C THR A 124 0.92 6.86 33.03
N VAL A 125 0.37 6.19 32.01
CA VAL A 125 1.14 5.79 30.84
C VAL A 125 1.61 7.10 30.23
N GLN A 126 2.81 7.53 30.61
CA GLN A 126 3.48 8.58 29.86
C GLN A 126 3.54 8.08 28.41
N PRO A 127 3.10 8.86 27.42
CA PRO A 127 3.21 8.45 26.04
C PRO A 127 4.70 8.36 25.73
N THR A 128 5.24 7.15 25.76
CA THR A 128 6.57 6.87 25.23
C THR A 128 6.48 7.24 23.75
N THR A 129 7.02 8.40 23.39
CA THR A 129 7.11 8.95 22.04
C THR A 129 8.17 8.20 21.22
N ALA A 130 8.11 6.88 21.29
CA ALA A 130 8.72 6.00 20.33
C ALA A 130 8.05 6.26 18.98
N LEU A 131 8.73 6.98 18.09
CA LEU A 131 8.24 7.15 16.73
C LEU A 131 8.13 5.76 16.11
N ALA A 132 6.90 5.37 15.77
CA ALA A 132 6.66 4.12 15.06
C ALA A 132 7.54 4.09 13.80
N PRO A 133 8.17 2.95 13.48
CA PRO A 133 9.08 2.86 12.35
C PRO A 133 8.45 3.37 11.05
N LEU A 134 9.21 4.17 10.31
CA LEU A 134 8.78 4.74 9.04
C LEU A 134 8.64 3.64 7.99
N VAL A 135 7.61 3.74 7.17
CA VAL A 135 7.28 2.78 6.12
C VAL A 135 7.22 3.49 4.76
N ILE A 136 8.05 3.04 3.82
CA ILE A 136 8.00 3.41 2.41
C ILE A 136 7.38 2.24 1.67
N ALA A 137 6.25 2.47 0.99
CA ALA A 137 5.56 1.43 0.25
C ALA A 137 5.44 1.77 -1.23
N CYS A 138 5.43 0.74 -2.07
CA CYS A 138 4.89 0.79 -3.42
C CYS A 138 3.79 -0.26 -3.56
N GLY A 139 3.22 -0.42 -4.75
CA GLY A 139 2.22 -1.48 -4.96
C GLY A 139 2.04 -1.87 -6.41
N HIS A 140 1.61 -3.10 -6.66
CA HIS A 140 1.29 -3.60 -7.99
C HIS A 140 0.38 -4.84 -7.94
N GLN A 141 -0.31 -5.12 -9.04
CA GLN A 141 -1.01 -6.39 -9.23
C GLN A 141 0.02 -7.56 -9.25
N PRO A 142 -0.35 -8.78 -8.80
CA PRO A 142 0.50 -9.97 -8.89
C PRO A 142 0.55 -10.52 -10.33
N GLU A 143 0.96 -9.66 -11.26
CA GLU A 143 1.24 -9.97 -12.65
C GLU A 143 2.76 -9.96 -12.89
N PHE A 144 3.18 -10.41 -14.08
CA PHE A 144 4.56 -10.20 -14.54
C PHE A 144 4.78 -8.70 -14.72
N ILE A 145 5.55 -8.12 -13.80
CA ILE A 145 5.74 -6.67 -13.72
C ILE A 145 6.69 -6.25 -14.83
N HIS A 146 6.27 -5.30 -15.67
CA HIS A 146 7.16 -4.68 -16.65
C HIS A 146 8.40 -4.08 -15.95
N PRO A 147 9.63 -4.27 -16.44
CA PRO A 147 10.85 -3.81 -15.76
C PRO A 147 10.83 -2.31 -15.36
N GLY A 148 10.33 -1.45 -16.23
CA GLY A 148 10.12 -0.02 -15.93
C GLY A 148 9.18 0.27 -14.75
N VAL A 149 8.20 -0.62 -14.49
CA VAL A 149 7.32 -0.51 -13.31
C VAL A 149 7.97 -1.15 -12.09
N TRP A 150 8.70 -2.26 -12.29
CA TRP A 150 9.45 -2.96 -11.23
C TRP A 150 10.58 -2.11 -10.64
N ALA A 151 11.15 -1.18 -11.41
CA ALA A 151 12.20 -0.26 -10.95
C ALA A 151 11.86 0.45 -9.62
N LYS A 152 10.58 0.72 -9.34
CA LYS A 152 10.16 1.31 -8.04
C LYS A 152 10.44 0.38 -6.85
N ASN A 153 10.36 -0.93 -7.04
CA ASN A 153 10.63 -1.90 -5.99
C ASN A 153 12.11 -1.83 -5.60
N VAL A 154 13.00 -1.77 -6.60
CA VAL A 154 14.46 -1.62 -6.41
C VAL A 154 14.77 -0.34 -5.63
N VAL A 155 14.18 0.80 -6.03
CA VAL A 155 14.44 2.07 -5.36
C VAL A 155 13.90 2.06 -3.93
N VAL A 156 12.69 1.57 -3.72
CA VAL A 156 12.13 1.45 -2.36
C VAL A 156 13.00 0.55 -1.49
N HIS A 157 13.48 -0.59 -2.01
CA HIS A 157 14.38 -1.49 -1.30
C HIS A 157 15.65 -0.77 -0.84
N HIS A 158 16.40 -0.19 -1.78
CA HIS A 158 17.69 0.42 -1.46
C HIS A 158 17.55 1.65 -0.56
N VAL A 159 16.56 2.50 -0.81
CA VAL A 159 16.34 3.69 0.03
C VAL A 159 15.90 3.28 1.44
N ALA A 160 14.99 2.32 1.56
CA ALA A 160 14.52 1.88 2.88
C ALA A 160 15.66 1.28 3.69
N ARG A 161 16.48 0.42 3.07
CA ARG A 161 17.67 -0.16 3.71
C ARG A 161 18.69 0.91 4.11
N ALA A 162 18.99 1.87 3.23
CA ALA A 162 19.95 2.93 3.52
C ALA A 162 19.49 3.89 4.62
N ALA A 163 18.18 4.11 4.74
CA ALA A 163 17.57 4.99 5.73
C ALA A 163 17.19 4.28 7.05
N GLY A 164 17.36 2.95 7.15
CA GLY A 164 16.89 2.17 8.30
C GLY A 164 15.36 2.18 8.47
N THR A 165 14.62 2.32 7.38
CA THR A 165 13.14 2.31 7.36
C THR A 165 12.60 1.00 6.79
N HIS A 166 11.28 0.78 6.89
CA HIS A 166 10.65 -0.42 6.34
C HIS A 166 10.23 -0.19 4.89
N GLY A 167 10.72 -1.03 3.98
CA GLY A 167 10.30 -1.07 2.59
C GLY A 167 9.27 -2.16 2.36
N ALA A 168 8.17 -1.85 1.66
CA ALA A 168 7.13 -2.85 1.38
C ALA A 168 6.49 -2.70 0.00
N ILE A 169 5.93 -3.79 -0.50
CA ILE A 169 5.07 -3.80 -1.68
C ILE A 169 3.66 -4.25 -1.30
N LEU A 170 2.67 -3.43 -1.63
CA LEU A 170 1.27 -3.81 -1.61
C LEU A 170 0.93 -4.63 -2.85
N VAL A 171 0.73 -5.93 -2.67
CA VAL A 171 0.29 -6.85 -3.71
C VAL A 171 -1.22 -6.73 -3.87
N VAL A 172 -1.65 -6.12 -4.98
CA VAL A 172 -3.06 -5.82 -5.29
C VAL A 172 -3.74 -7.06 -5.88
N ASP A 173 -3.82 -8.12 -5.07
CA ASP A 173 -4.38 -9.41 -5.44
C ASP A 173 -5.92 -9.43 -5.49
N ASN A 174 -6.56 -8.38 -5.01
CA ASN A 174 -7.99 -8.13 -5.19
C ASN A 174 -8.34 -7.53 -6.57
N ASP A 175 -7.34 -7.32 -7.44
CA ASP A 175 -7.58 -6.92 -8.83
C ASP A 175 -7.79 -8.11 -9.75
N ALA A 176 -8.43 -7.88 -10.90
CA ALA A 176 -8.59 -8.91 -11.92
C ALA A 176 -7.38 -8.93 -12.86
N PRO A 177 -6.93 -10.11 -13.31
CA PRO A 177 -5.87 -10.23 -14.30
C PRO A 177 -6.27 -9.58 -15.63
N ARG A 178 -5.35 -8.81 -16.22
CA ARG A 178 -5.50 -8.29 -17.60
C ARG A 178 -5.26 -9.37 -18.65
N SER A 179 -4.37 -10.30 -18.33
CA SER A 179 -4.06 -11.49 -19.13
C SER A 179 -4.07 -12.71 -18.22
N THR A 180 -4.58 -13.82 -18.74
CA THR A 180 -4.55 -15.12 -18.07
C THR A 180 -3.35 -15.97 -18.49
N GLY A 181 -2.47 -15.46 -19.34
CA GLY A 181 -1.28 -16.17 -19.80
C GLY A 181 -0.04 -15.28 -19.82
N LEU A 182 1.12 -15.94 -19.88
CA LEU A 182 2.41 -15.30 -20.10
C LEU A 182 2.68 -15.22 -21.60
N THR A 183 2.86 -14.00 -22.11
CA THR A 183 3.31 -13.78 -23.48
C THR A 183 4.83 -13.92 -23.56
N VAL A 184 5.31 -14.79 -24.44
CA VAL A 184 6.73 -15.02 -24.69
C VAL A 184 7.04 -14.82 -26.18
N PRO A 185 8.27 -14.36 -26.52
CA PRO A 185 8.72 -14.39 -27.91
C PRO A 185 8.83 -15.83 -28.41
N ALA A 186 8.47 -16.05 -29.66
CA ALA A 186 8.63 -17.31 -30.38
C ALA A 186 9.17 -17.03 -31.79
N ILE A 187 9.74 -18.05 -32.42
CA ILE A 187 10.17 -17.98 -33.83
C ILE A 187 9.22 -18.89 -34.61
N ASP A 188 8.58 -18.37 -35.66
CA ASP A 188 7.70 -19.16 -36.54
C ASP A 188 8.50 -20.03 -37.53
N ALA A 189 7.79 -20.77 -38.40
CA ALA A 189 8.42 -21.69 -39.34
C ALA A 189 9.28 -20.96 -40.39
N GLU A 190 8.98 -19.69 -40.64
CA GLU A 190 9.65 -18.82 -41.59
C GLU A 190 10.81 -18.03 -40.95
N GLY A 191 11.02 -18.16 -39.63
CA GLY A 191 12.11 -17.52 -38.90
C GLY A 191 11.79 -16.14 -38.34
N TYR A 192 10.54 -15.68 -38.40
CA TYR A 192 10.12 -14.40 -37.85
C TYR A 192 9.80 -14.48 -36.35
N ILE A 193 10.05 -13.38 -35.65
CA ILE A 193 9.69 -13.25 -34.23
C ILE A 193 8.19 -13.02 -34.12
N THR A 194 7.51 -13.90 -33.41
CA THR A 194 6.09 -13.84 -33.09
C THR A 194 5.87 -13.82 -31.57
N ALA A 195 4.65 -13.52 -31.14
CA ALA A 195 4.25 -13.61 -29.74
C ALA A 195 3.42 -14.88 -29.52
N ARG A 196 3.79 -15.68 -28.53
CA ARG A 196 3.03 -16.85 -28.10
C ARG A 196 2.55 -16.66 -26.68
N VAL A 197 1.29 -17.03 -26.42
CA VAL A 197 0.71 -16.99 -25.07
C VAL A 197 0.75 -18.38 -24.46
N ILE A 198 1.37 -18.49 -23.28
CA ILE A 198 1.36 -19.68 -22.44
C ILE A 198 0.26 -19.50 -21.38
N PRO A 199 -0.78 -20.35 -21.35
CA PRO A 199 -1.84 -20.24 -20.34
C PRO A 199 -1.29 -20.44 -18.92
N LEU A 200 -1.76 -19.63 -17.97
CA LEU A 200 -1.40 -19.73 -16.55
C LEU A 200 -2.63 -19.76 -15.64
N LEU A 201 -3.57 -18.85 -15.86
CA LEU A 201 -4.74 -18.68 -15.03
C LEU A 201 -5.98 -19.18 -15.75
N ASN A 202 -6.81 -19.91 -15.03
CA ASN A 202 -8.15 -20.31 -15.48
C ASN A 202 -9.20 -19.65 -14.60
N GLY A 203 -10.43 -19.49 -15.09
CA GLY A 203 -11.57 -19.05 -14.29
C GLY A 203 -12.41 -17.95 -14.94
N VAL A 204 -13.31 -17.37 -14.15
CA VAL A 204 -14.28 -16.37 -14.61
C VAL A 204 -13.58 -15.06 -14.96
N ALA A 205 -13.99 -14.45 -16.08
CA ALA A 205 -13.52 -13.12 -16.48
C ALA A 205 -13.83 -12.09 -15.38
N ALA A 206 -12.91 -11.15 -15.17
CA ALA A 206 -13.00 -10.13 -14.12
C ALA A 206 -13.04 -10.64 -12.66
N ALA A 207 -12.84 -11.95 -12.41
CA ALA A 207 -12.56 -12.46 -11.07
C ALA A 207 -11.15 -12.10 -10.62
N ALA A 208 -10.98 -11.80 -9.33
CA ALA A 208 -9.72 -11.36 -8.75
C ALA A 208 -8.60 -12.43 -8.82
N TYR A 209 -7.35 -12.05 -8.54
CA TYR A 209 -6.26 -13.00 -8.34
C TYR A 209 -6.42 -13.81 -7.05
N GLU A 210 -6.93 -13.19 -5.98
CA GLU A 210 -7.13 -13.86 -4.69
C GLU A 210 -8.05 -15.09 -4.81
N GLY A 211 -7.68 -16.18 -4.13
CA GLY A 211 -8.44 -17.42 -4.10
C GLY A 211 -8.26 -18.35 -5.31
N ARG A 212 -7.51 -17.96 -6.34
CA ARG A 212 -7.17 -18.85 -7.47
C ARG A 212 -6.26 -19.99 -7.00
N SER A 213 -6.58 -21.22 -7.38
CA SER A 213 -5.75 -22.38 -7.02
C SER A 213 -4.31 -22.22 -7.52
N PRO A 214 -3.31 -22.74 -6.79
CA PRO A 214 -1.95 -22.85 -7.30
C PRO A 214 -1.89 -23.58 -8.65
N LEU A 215 -0.83 -23.33 -9.41
CA LEU A 215 -0.54 -24.09 -10.62
C LEU A 215 -0.18 -25.53 -10.26
N GLU A 216 -0.86 -26.46 -10.93
CA GLU A 216 -0.53 -27.89 -10.87
C GLU A 216 0.85 -28.16 -11.50
N PRO A 217 1.55 -29.23 -11.09
CA PRO A 217 2.86 -29.58 -11.64
C PRO A 217 2.90 -29.63 -13.18
N ALA A 218 1.88 -30.22 -13.81
CA ALA A 218 1.79 -30.29 -15.28
C ALA A 218 1.71 -28.92 -15.96
N ALA A 219 1.07 -27.93 -15.32
CA ALA A 219 1.01 -26.55 -15.83
C ALA A 219 2.37 -25.85 -15.70
N ILE A 220 3.10 -26.11 -14.61
CA ILE A 220 4.47 -25.60 -14.41
C ILE A 220 5.42 -26.20 -15.45
N GLU A 221 5.33 -27.52 -15.71
CA GLU A 221 6.11 -28.15 -16.77
C GLU A 221 5.76 -27.62 -18.16
N ALA A 222 4.48 -27.37 -18.44
CA ALA A 222 4.04 -26.77 -19.69
C ALA A 222 4.59 -25.35 -19.85
N LEU A 223 4.65 -24.57 -18.77
CA LEU A 223 5.30 -23.27 -18.74
C LEU A 223 6.80 -23.39 -19.03
N GLN A 224 7.50 -24.31 -18.37
CA GLN A 224 8.93 -24.57 -18.60
C GLN A 224 9.24 -24.95 -20.04
N ARG A 225 8.45 -25.86 -20.63
CA ARG A 225 8.55 -26.21 -22.05
C ARG A 225 8.21 -25.02 -22.96
N GLY A 226 7.25 -24.20 -22.56
CA GLY A 226 6.79 -23.02 -23.29
C GLY A 226 7.81 -21.87 -23.31
N VAL A 227 8.59 -21.67 -22.25
CA VAL A 227 9.66 -20.67 -22.25
C VAL A 227 10.89 -21.14 -23.04
N GLY A 228 11.09 -22.46 -23.17
CA GLY A 228 12.14 -23.03 -24.01
C GLY A 228 13.54 -22.56 -23.62
N SER A 229 14.35 -22.16 -24.60
CA SER A 229 15.72 -21.67 -24.37
C SER A 229 15.76 -20.38 -23.54
N ALA A 230 14.67 -19.60 -23.47
CA ALA A 230 14.64 -18.41 -22.62
C ALA A 230 14.85 -18.75 -21.13
N ALA A 231 14.63 -19.99 -20.72
CA ALA A 231 14.91 -20.46 -19.37
C ALA A 231 16.41 -20.43 -19.01
N SER A 232 17.31 -20.65 -19.97
CA SER A 232 18.77 -20.50 -19.75
C SER A 232 19.23 -19.05 -19.93
N ASP A 233 18.54 -18.31 -20.78
CA ASP A 233 19.01 -17.00 -21.26
C ASP A 233 18.44 -15.83 -20.44
N SER A 234 17.55 -16.09 -19.48
CA SER A 234 16.90 -15.06 -18.67
C SER A 234 16.46 -15.53 -17.28
N VAL A 235 16.03 -14.59 -16.45
CA VAL A 235 15.50 -14.84 -15.10
C VAL A 235 14.20 -15.66 -15.09
N ILE A 236 13.58 -15.92 -16.24
CA ILE A 236 12.36 -16.75 -16.31
C ILE A 236 12.63 -18.20 -15.88
N GLY A 237 13.86 -18.69 -16.05
CA GLY A 237 14.26 -20.01 -15.54
C GLY A 237 14.20 -20.07 -14.02
N GLU A 238 14.69 -19.04 -13.34
CA GLU A 238 14.60 -18.92 -11.87
C GLU A 238 13.15 -18.81 -11.40
N TYR A 239 12.33 -18.04 -12.11
CA TYR A 239 10.90 -17.96 -11.84
C TYR A 239 10.24 -19.35 -11.91
N CYS A 240 10.48 -20.11 -12.98
CA CYS A 240 9.89 -21.44 -13.15
C CYS A 240 10.38 -22.43 -12.08
N ARG A 241 11.65 -22.35 -11.67
CA ARG A 241 12.16 -23.11 -10.52
C ARG A 241 11.42 -22.74 -9.24
N GLY A 242 11.31 -21.45 -8.96
CA GLY A 242 10.60 -20.93 -7.79
C GLY A 242 9.14 -21.36 -7.70
N LEU A 243 8.43 -21.44 -8.84
CA LEU A 243 7.07 -21.99 -8.90
C LEU A 243 7.02 -23.46 -8.50
N ALA A 244 7.97 -24.26 -8.98
CA ALA A 244 8.05 -25.70 -8.72
C ALA A 244 8.46 -26.03 -7.28
N THR A 245 9.29 -25.18 -6.67
CA THR A 245 9.81 -25.38 -5.31
C THR A 245 9.01 -24.64 -4.24
N ALA A 246 7.94 -23.92 -4.61
CA ALA A 246 7.08 -23.25 -3.64
C ALA A 246 6.42 -24.28 -2.72
N ALA A 247 6.76 -24.24 -1.43
CA ALA A 247 6.26 -25.19 -0.46
C ALA A 247 4.80 -24.89 -0.11
N HIS A 248 3.89 -25.79 -0.51
CA HIS A 248 2.47 -25.78 -0.14
C HIS A 248 1.77 -24.41 -0.24
N PRO A 249 1.82 -23.72 -1.40
CA PRO A 249 1.16 -22.44 -1.56
C PRO A 249 -0.36 -22.59 -1.35
N ARG A 250 -0.95 -21.67 -0.59
CA ARG A 250 -2.42 -21.67 -0.37
C ARG A 250 -3.20 -21.31 -1.63
N ASP A 251 -2.63 -20.47 -2.48
CA ASP A 251 -3.21 -20.01 -3.73
C ASP A 251 -2.12 -19.64 -4.74
N PHE A 252 -2.53 -19.37 -5.99
CA PHE A 252 -1.66 -18.93 -7.07
C PHE A 252 -0.82 -17.71 -6.69
N VAL A 253 -1.42 -16.75 -5.97
CA VAL A 253 -0.72 -15.52 -5.61
C VAL A 253 0.48 -15.85 -4.74
N GLU A 254 0.31 -16.68 -3.71
CA GLU A 254 1.42 -17.10 -2.84
C GLU A 254 2.51 -17.87 -3.60
N GLN A 255 2.12 -18.73 -4.54
CA GLN A 255 3.07 -19.44 -5.40
C GLN A 255 3.87 -18.48 -6.31
N HIS A 256 3.17 -17.54 -6.95
CA HIS A 256 3.75 -16.53 -7.83
C HIS A 256 4.70 -15.60 -7.07
N LEU A 257 4.31 -15.16 -5.88
CA LEU A 257 5.13 -14.31 -5.01
C LEU A 257 6.38 -15.05 -4.52
N ALA A 258 6.27 -16.32 -4.14
CA ALA A 258 7.45 -17.13 -3.78
C ALA A 258 8.45 -17.25 -4.94
N ALA A 259 7.95 -17.45 -6.16
CA ALA A 259 8.77 -17.50 -7.36
C ALA A 259 9.43 -16.14 -7.68
N ARG A 260 8.67 -15.04 -7.60
CA ARG A 260 9.21 -13.68 -7.78
C ARG A 260 10.25 -13.32 -6.73
N ALA A 261 10.02 -13.67 -5.47
CA ALA A 261 10.97 -13.42 -4.39
C ALA A 261 12.31 -14.13 -4.62
N GLY A 262 12.32 -15.28 -5.31
CA GLY A 262 13.54 -15.92 -5.80
C GLY A 262 14.36 -15.00 -6.70
N ILE A 263 13.72 -14.40 -7.70
CA ILE A 263 14.35 -13.45 -8.62
C ILE A 263 14.75 -12.15 -7.91
N ASP A 264 13.83 -11.55 -7.13
CA ASP A 264 14.07 -10.27 -6.48
C ASP A 264 15.27 -10.36 -5.52
N ARG A 265 15.50 -11.52 -4.86
CA ARG A 265 16.71 -11.78 -4.05
C ARG A 265 17.99 -11.87 -4.88
N THR A 266 17.98 -12.51 -6.06
CA THR A 266 19.20 -12.57 -6.90
C THR A 266 19.61 -11.20 -7.42
N LEU A 267 18.64 -10.28 -7.53
CA LEU A 267 18.85 -8.88 -7.93
C LEU A 267 19.09 -7.93 -6.74
N GLY A 268 19.08 -8.43 -5.49
CA GLY A 268 19.26 -7.60 -4.30
C GLY A 268 18.17 -6.54 -4.10
N ALA A 269 16.92 -6.87 -4.45
CA ALA A 269 15.77 -5.98 -4.46
C ALA A 269 14.55 -6.59 -3.74
N ASP A 270 14.77 -7.46 -2.76
CA ASP A 270 13.72 -8.15 -2.03
C ASP A 270 12.99 -7.20 -1.07
N LEU A 271 11.68 -7.07 -1.24
CA LEU A 271 10.81 -6.26 -0.39
C LEU A 271 9.84 -7.13 0.39
N HIS A 272 9.38 -6.61 1.52
CA HIS A 272 8.29 -7.23 2.26
C HIS A 272 6.99 -7.14 1.45
N GLU A 273 6.43 -8.28 1.05
CA GLU A 273 5.22 -8.34 0.23
C GLU A 273 3.95 -8.48 1.09
N LEU A 274 3.05 -7.49 0.97
CA LEU A 274 1.79 -7.42 1.72
C LEU A 274 0.60 -7.56 0.78
N ARG A 275 -0.13 -8.67 0.90
CA ARG A 275 -1.35 -8.89 0.12
C ARG A 275 -2.47 -7.99 0.61
N VAL A 276 -3.02 -7.17 -0.30
CA VAL A 276 -4.13 -6.27 0.01
C VAL A 276 -5.34 -7.04 0.54
N SER A 277 -5.66 -8.20 -0.02
CA SER A 277 -6.75 -9.06 0.47
C SER A 277 -6.64 -9.48 1.94
N ARG A 278 -5.41 -9.54 2.48
CA ARG A 278 -5.12 -9.91 3.88
C ARG A 278 -4.88 -8.69 4.77
N ALA A 279 -4.48 -7.57 4.17
CA ALA A 279 -4.06 -6.38 4.88
C ALA A 279 -5.20 -5.37 5.06
N PHE A 280 -6.08 -5.26 4.07
CA PHE A 280 -7.18 -4.31 4.05
C PHE A 280 -8.22 -4.68 5.12
N ASP A 281 -8.48 -3.75 6.04
CA ASP A 281 -9.13 -4.04 7.32
C ASP A 281 -10.45 -3.31 7.56
N GLY A 282 -11.16 -3.81 8.57
CA GLY A 282 -12.53 -3.46 8.84
C GLY A 282 -12.79 -2.02 9.30
N PRO A 283 -11.97 -1.40 10.18
CA PRO A 283 -12.27 -0.05 10.69
C PRO A 283 -12.38 0.99 9.58
N PHE A 284 -11.48 0.96 8.59
CA PHE A 284 -11.53 1.87 7.45
C PHE A 284 -12.80 1.66 6.61
N VAL A 285 -13.13 0.40 6.32
CA VAL A 285 -14.33 0.06 5.56
C VAL A 285 -15.59 0.47 6.31
N ALA A 286 -15.69 0.13 7.59
CA ALA A 286 -16.83 0.45 8.44
C ALA A 286 -17.06 1.96 8.52
N ASP A 287 -15.99 2.77 8.69
CA ASP A 287 -16.12 4.22 8.72
C ASP A 287 -16.69 4.79 7.42
N VAL A 288 -16.20 4.29 6.27
CA VAL A 288 -16.73 4.68 4.96
C VAL A 288 -18.19 4.24 4.80
N LEU A 289 -18.58 3.04 5.24
CA LEU A 289 -19.96 2.56 5.14
C LEU A 289 -20.91 3.37 6.04
N LEU A 290 -20.48 3.71 7.26
CA LEU A 290 -21.26 4.49 8.21
C LEU A 290 -21.44 5.96 7.75
N ASN A 291 -20.44 6.50 7.05
CA ASN A 291 -20.40 7.90 6.60
C ASN A 291 -20.50 8.06 5.07
N LEU A 292 -21.09 7.09 4.37
CA LEU A 292 -20.97 6.99 2.91
C LEU A 292 -21.49 8.22 2.15
N GLU A 293 -22.58 8.84 2.61
CA GLU A 293 -23.12 10.07 1.98
C GLU A 293 -22.08 11.19 1.96
N ARG A 294 -21.46 11.46 3.12
CA ARG A 294 -20.40 12.44 3.24
C ARG A 294 -19.18 12.04 2.42
N PHE A 295 -18.76 10.78 2.51
CA PHE A 295 -17.61 10.29 1.77
C PHE A 295 -17.80 10.46 0.25
N ALA A 296 -18.96 10.07 -0.28
CA ALA A 296 -19.24 10.15 -1.71
C ALA A 296 -19.26 11.59 -2.22
N ARG A 297 -19.84 12.51 -1.45
CA ARG A 297 -19.80 13.94 -1.75
C ARG A 297 -18.36 14.47 -1.80
N ASP A 298 -17.56 14.20 -0.77
CA ASP A 298 -16.20 14.75 -0.64
C ASP A 298 -15.26 14.10 -1.69
N TYR A 299 -15.46 12.82 -2.00
CA TYR A 299 -14.77 12.09 -3.08
C TYR A 299 -15.09 12.70 -4.47
N ASN A 300 -16.37 12.86 -4.80
CA ASN A 300 -16.80 13.41 -6.08
C ASN A 300 -16.36 14.87 -6.24
N ALA A 301 -16.42 15.68 -5.17
CA ALA A 301 -15.92 17.05 -5.18
C ALA A 301 -14.41 17.12 -5.45
N SER A 302 -13.63 16.21 -4.83
CA SER A 302 -12.19 16.12 -5.07
C SER A 302 -11.86 15.72 -6.51
N LEU A 303 -12.62 14.79 -7.10
CA LEU A 303 -12.49 14.44 -8.51
C LEU A 303 -12.85 15.61 -9.43
N ALA A 304 -13.93 16.34 -9.14
CA ALA A 304 -14.33 17.51 -9.91
C ALA A 304 -13.24 18.61 -9.88
N ALA A 305 -12.68 18.91 -8.71
CA ALA A 305 -11.57 19.85 -8.56
C ALA A 305 -10.35 19.41 -9.38
N TYR A 306 -9.98 18.13 -9.32
CA TYR A 306 -8.89 17.59 -10.13
C TYR A 306 -9.15 17.71 -11.63
N ARG A 307 -10.35 17.32 -12.10
CA ARG A 307 -10.69 17.41 -13.52
C ARG A 307 -10.63 18.85 -14.01
N HIS A 308 -11.06 19.82 -13.19
CA HIS A 308 -10.95 21.24 -13.49
C HIS A 308 -9.47 21.68 -13.58
N GLU A 309 -8.67 21.37 -12.56
CA GLU A 309 -7.24 21.74 -12.50
C GLU A 309 -6.42 21.14 -13.66
N GLN A 310 -6.67 19.87 -14.00
CA GLN A 310 -5.95 19.15 -15.06
C GLN A 310 -6.67 19.20 -16.41
N ARG A 311 -7.73 20.02 -16.54
CA ARG A 311 -8.51 20.23 -17.79
C ARG A 311 -8.99 18.92 -18.44
N VAL A 312 -9.35 17.93 -17.62
CA VAL A 312 -9.88 16.64 -18.07
C VAL A 312 -11.36 16.78 -18.41
N ARG A 313 -11.72 16.57 -19.68
CA ARG A 313 -13.12 16.73 -20.15
C ARG A 313 -14.02 15.52 -19.89
N GLY A 314 -13.44 14.33 -19.75
CA GLY A 314 -14.20 13.09 -19.57
C GLY A 314 -14.61 12.88 -18.12
N VAL A 315 -15.90 12.70 -17.86
CA VAL A 315 -16.43 12.44 -16.50
C VAL A 315 -15.97 11.10 -15.92
N ASP A 316 -15.63 10.13 -16.77
CA ASP A 316 -15.07 8.84 -16.34
C ASP A 316 -13.54 8.86 -16.15
N ARG A 317 -12.91 10.03 -16.37
CA ARG A 317 -11.45 10.20 -16.28
C ARG A 317 -11.07 11.13 -15.11
N PRO A 318 -9.98 10.86 -14.38
CA PRO A 318 -9.21 9.62 -14.42
C PRO A 318 -10.02 8.41 -13.92
N LEU A 319 -11.08 8.68 -13.16
CA LEU A 319 -12.01 7.70 -12.60
C LEU A 319 -13.44 8.27 -12.62
N PRO A 320 -14.47 7.42 -12.62
CA PRO A 320 -15.86 7.87 -12.53
C PRO A 320 -16.21 8.32 -11.10
N ASP A 321 -17.23 9.15 -11.02
CA ASP A 321 -17.90 9.54 -9.78
C ASP A 321 -18.60 8.33 -9.14
N LEU A 322 -18.76 8.38 -7.81
CA LEU A 322 -19.64 7.47 -7.09
C LEU A 322 -21.09 7.89 -7.33
N LYS A 323 -21.90 6.94 -7.77
CA LYS A 323 -23.28 7.19 -8.20
C LYS A 323 -24.27 7.11 -7.04
N ARG A 324 -25.43 7.73 -7.23
CA ARG A 324 -26.61 7.59 -6.38
C ARG A 324 -27.76 7.09 -7.23
N ASP A 325 -28.50 6.12 -6.72
CA ASP A 325 -29.70 5.56 -7.35
C ASP A 325 -30.77 5.39 -6.27
N GLY A 326 -31.77 6.28 -6.26
CA GLY A 326 -32.77 6.37 -5.19
C GLY A 326 -32.13 6.57 -3.80
N ASP A 327 -32.35 5.59 -2.93
CA ASP A 327 -31.81 5.54 -1.56
C ASP A 327 -30.44 4.85 -1.46
N ARG A 328 -29.89 4.38 -2.58
CA ARG A 328 -28.60 3.67 -2.64
C ARG A 328 -27.49 4.59 -3.12
N ILE A 329 -26.32 4.41 -2.54
CA ILE A 329 -25.10 5.12 -2.93
C ILE A 329 -24.02 4.09 -3.24
N GLU A 330 -23.32 4.28 -4.34
CA GLU A 330 -22.16 3.47 -4.71
C GLU A 330 -21.03 3.75 -3.70
N ALA A 331 -20.58 2.71 -3.01
CA ALA A 331 -19.41 2.76 -2.17
C ALA A 331 -18.13 2.64 -3.01
N PRO A 332 -17.00 3.16 -2.54
CA PRO A 332 -15.75 3.16 -3.30
C PRO A 332 -15.02 1.79 -3.18
N PHE A 333 -15.81 0.72 -3.20
CA PHE A 333 -15.42 -0.66 -2.96
C PHE A 333 -15.98 -1.60 -4.03
N TRP A 334 -15.28 -2.70 -4.23
CA TRP A 334 -15.81 -3.91 -4.86
C TRP A 334 -16.43 -4.81 -3.79
N ILE A 335 -17.44 -5.58 -4.18
CA ILE A 335 -17.99 -6.69 -3.41
C ILE A 335 -18.15 -7.91 -4.31
N TYR A 336 -17.72 -9.08 -3.85
CA TYR A 336 -17.80 -10.34 -4.61
C TYR A 336 -17.60 -11.56 -3.73
N GLN A 337 -17.96 -12.73 -4.24
CA GLN A 337 -17.53 -14.01 -3.69
C GLN A 337 -16.21 -14.43 -4.38
N PRO A 338 -15.26 -15.07 -3.69
CA PRO A 338 -14.03 -15.56 -4.30
C PRO A 338 -14.29 -16.33 -5.59
N LEU A 339 -13.41 -16.15 -6.59
CA LEU A 339 -13.48 -16.75 -7.93
C LEU A 339 -14.68 -16.31 -8.80
N GLN A 340 -15.51 -15.38 -8.32
CA GLN A 340 -16.58 -14.76 -9.11
C GLN A 340 -16.21 -13.34 -9.56
N GLN A 341 -17.00 -12.82 -10.51
CA GLN A 341 -16.84 -11.46 -11.02
C GLN A 341 -16.96 -10.42 -9.89
N ARG A 342 -16.07 -9.43 -9.92
CA ARG A 342 -16.14 -8.26 -9.02
C ARG A 342 -17.32 -7.36 -9.37
N ARG A 343 -18.12 -6.99 -8.37
CA ARG A 343 -19.32 -6.15 -8.53
C ARG A 343 -19.21 -4.86 -7.73
N ARG A 344 -19.90 -3.81 -8.14
CA ARG A 344 -19.91 -2.54 -7.38
C ARG A 344 -20.64 -2.75 -6.06
N LEU A 345 -20.07 -2.27 -4.97
CA LEU A 345 -20.79 -2.22 -3.70
C LEU A 345 -21.71 -1.01 -3.69
N TRP A 346 -22.99 -1.24 -3.48
CA TRP A 346 -23.99 -0.20 -3.21
C TRP A 346 -24.51 -0.35 -1.79
N VAL A 347 -24.83 0.78 -1.16
CA VAL A 347 -25.30 0.80 0.23
C VAL A 347 -26.57 1.62 0.32
N ALA A 348 -27.60 1.05 0.95
CA ALA A 348 -28.77 1.78 1.39
C ALA A 348 -28.66 2.03 2.91
N GLY A 349 -28.64 3.29 3.31
CA GLY A 349 -28.62 3.68 4.72
C GLY A 349 -30.00 3.51 5.35
N ARG A 350 -30.04 2.92 6.56
CA ARG A 350 -31.20 2.91 7.46
C ARG A 350 -30.77 3.47 8.82
N HIS A 351 -31.75 3.70 9.71
CA HIS A 351 -31.49 4.26 11.03
C HIS A 351 -30.50 3.39 11.83
N GLU A 352 -30.78 2.09 11.94
CA GLU A 352 -29.98 1.15 12.74
C GLU A 352 -29.06 0.24 11.91
N THR A 353 -29.24 0.21 10.59
CA THR A 353 -28.56 -0.76 9.72
C THR A 353 -28.02 -0.10 8.44
N VAL A 354 -27.12 -0.80 7.77
CA VAL A 354 -26.74 -0.54 6.38
C VAL A 354 -27.04 -1.80 5.56
N VAL A 355 -27.74 -1.64 4.45
CA VAL A 355 -28.02 -2.74 3.51
C VAL A 355 -26.99 -2.70 2.40
N LEU A 356 -26.24 -3.78 2.24
CA LEU A 356 -25.19 -3.94 1.25
C LEU A 356 -25.74 -4.66 0.02
N HIS A 357 -25.41 -4.14 -1.16
CA HIS A 357 -25.80 -4.69 -2.44
C HIS A 357 -24.58 -4.91 -3.35
N ALA A 358 -24.58 -6.02 -4.07
CA ALA A 358 -23.67 -6.29 -5.18
C ALA A 358 -24.38 -5.91 -6.49
N ASP A 359 -23.99 -4.77 -7.07
CA ASP A 359 -24.79 -4.04 -8.05
C ASP A 359 -26.24 -3.87 -7.57
N ALA A 360 -27.22 -4.51 -8.23
CA ALA A 360 -28.63 -4.45 -7.85
C ALA A 360 -29.02 -5.45 -6.73
N GLN A 361 -28.25 -6.53 -6.55
CA GLN A 361 -28.61 -7.65 -5.68
C GLN A 361 -28.35 -7.30 -4.22
N ALA A 362 -29.37 -7.36 -3.36
CA ALA A 362 -29.18 -7.26 -1.91
C ALA A 362 -28.41 -8.49 -1.39
N ILE A 363 -27.38 -8.25 -0.58
CA ILE A 363 -26.48 -9.29 -0.07
C ILE A 363 -26.63 -9.46 1.43
N ALA A 364 -26.62 -8.37 2.19
CA ALA A 364 -26.65 -8.42 3.64
C ALA A 364 -27.21 -7.12 4.23
N GLU A 365 -27.78 -7.23 5.42
CA GLU A 365 -28.10 -6.09 6.27
C GLU A 365 -27.22 -6.17 7.52
N VAL A 366 -26.43 -5.13 7.76
CA VAL A 366 -25.45 -5.10 8.85
C VAL A 366 -25.86 -4.01 9.84
N ALA A 367 -25.93 -4.33 11.13
CA ALA A 367 -26.24 -3.34 12.14
C ALA A 367 -25.09 -2.34 12.30
N ARG A 368 -25.42 -1.04 12.38
CA ARG A 368 -24.42 0.02 12.57
C ARG A 368 -23.63 -0.16 13.85
N ARG A 369 -24.28 -0.67 14.91
CA ARG A 369 -23.62 -1.02 16.18
C ARG A 369 -22.54 -2.09 16.03
N ASP A 370 -22.71 -3.05 15.12
CA ASP A 370 -21.72 -4.11 14.91
C ASP A 370 -20.52 -3.58 14.15
N LEU A 371 -20.75 -2.70 13.16
CA LEU A 371 -19.69 -1.96 12.47
C LEU A 371 -18.88 -1.02 13.38
N LEU A 372 -19.46 -0.54 14.48
CA LEU A 372 -18.75 0.28 15.47
C LEU A 372 -18.03 -0.58 16.52
N ARG A 373 -18.65 -1.67 16.99
CA ARG A 373 -18.13 -2.50 18.07
C ARG A 373 -17.03 -3.46 17.60
N ASP A 374 -17.26 -4.13 16.48
CA ASP A 374 -16.32 -5.07 15.87
C ASP A 374 -16.40 -4.96 14.33
N PRO A 375 -15.80 -3.90 13.75
CA PRO A 375 -15.77 -3.69 12.31
C PRO A 375 -15.28 -4.92 11.54
N THR A 376 -14.25 -5.59 12.06
CA THR A 376 -13.61 -6.73 11.39
C THR A 376 -14.51 -7.96 11.42
N GLY A 377 -15.09 -8.30 12.57
CA GLY A 377 -16.03 -9.40 12.70
C GLY A 377 -17.32 -9.18 11.92
N ALA A 378 -17.87 -7.95 11.94
CA ALA A 378 -19.07 -7.60 11.18
C ALA A 378 -18.88 -7.80 9.66
N LEU A 379 -17.72 -7.42 9.13
CA LEU A 379 -17.41 -7.61 7.71
C LEU A 379 -17.02 -9.06 7.38
N ALA A 380 -16.37 -9.77 8.31
CA ALA A 380 -16.11 -11.21 8.15
C ALA A 380 -17.40 -12.04 8.11
N GLY A 381 -18.45 -11.59 8.83
CA GLY A 381 -19.78 -12.18 8.82
C GLY A 381 -20.51 -12.12 7.46
N LEU A 382 -20.00 -11.36 6.49
CA LEU A 382 -20.52 -11.33 5.11
C LEU A 382 -20.19 -12.58 4.30
N SER A 383 -19.35 -13.49 4.83
CA SER A 383 -18.93 -14.72 4.17
C SER A 383 -20.11 -15.45 3.51
N PRO A 384 -19.99 -15.86 2.22
CA PRO A 384 -18.76 -15.91 1.42
C PRO A 384 -18.41 -14.60 0.67
N TRP A 385 -19.10 -13.49 0.93
CA TRP A 385 -18.82 -12.21 0.29
C TRP A 385 -17.65 -11.48 0.95
N VAL A 386 -16.81 -10.86 0.11
CA VAL A 386 -15.69 -10.02 0.54
C VAL A 386 -15.84 -8.60 -0.01
N VAL A 387 -15.42 -7.62 0.80
CA VAL A 387 -15.34 -6.21 0.40
C VAL A 387 -13.87 -5.86 0.16
N ARG A 388 -13.58 -5.17 -0.95
CA ARG A 388 -12.22 -4.83 -1.37
C ARG A 388 -12.12 -3.41 -1.93
N PRO A 389 -10.96 -2.74 -1.78
CA PRO A 389 -10.83 -1.35 -2.22
C PRO A 389 -10.76 -1.23 -3.75
N ARG A 390 -11.31 -0.13 -4.27
CA ARG A 390 -10.98 0.38 -5.60
C ARG A 390 -9.69 1.20 -5.54
N SER A 391 -9.11 1.53 -6.71
CA SER A 391 -7.78 2.15 -6.83
C SER A 391 -7.53 3.38 -5.95
N LEU A 392 -8.43 4.37 -5.95
CA LEU A 392 -8.27 5.57 -5.10
C LEU A 392 -8.40 5.25 -3.61
N THR A 393 -9.37 4.42 -3.26
CA THR A 393 -9.60 4.02 -1.86
C THR A 393 -8.45 3.19 -1.31
N LEU A 394 -7.88 2.32 -2.14
CA LEU A 394 -6.67 1.57 -1.82
C LEU A 394 -5.51 2.52 -1.54
N THR A 395 -5.33 3.53 -2.40
CA THR A 395 -4.29 4.55 -2.22
C THR A 395 -4.53 5.39 -0.97
N LEU A 396 -5.78 5.75 -0.69
CA LEU A 396 -6.17 6.49 0.51
C LEU A 396 -5.88 5.67 1.78
N TRP A 397 -6.32 4.41 1.81
CA TRP A 397 -6.04 3.48 2.91
C TRP A 397 -4.53 3.28 3.10
N ALA A 398 -3.78 3.04 2.02
CA ALA A 398 -2.33 2.84 2.09
C ALA A 398 -1.63 4.05 2.69
N ARG A 399 -1.97 5.27 2.27
CA ARG A 399 -1.34 6.51 2.76
C ARG A 399 -1.79 6.87 4.17
N LEU A 400 -3.03 6.57 4.55
CA LEU A 400 -3.54 6.88 5.90
C LEU A 400 -3.12 5.87 6.95
N LEU A 401 -3.05 4.58 6.61
CA LEU A 401 -2.89 3.50 7.62
C LEU A 401 -1.62 2.67 7.46
N VAL A 402 -1.02 2.59 6.27
CA VAL A 402 0.08 1.65 6.02
C VAL A 402 1.44 2.34 5.94
N CYS A 403 1.58 3.36 5.10
CA CYS A 403 2.87 3.95 4.75
C CYS A 403 2.94 5.45 5.07
N ASP A 404 4.16 5.94 5.26
CA ASP A 404 4.47 7.36 5.39
C ASP A 404 4.77 7.98 4.01
N LEU A 405 5.22 7.14 3.08
CA LEU A 405 5.41 7.48 1.68
C LEU A 405 4.92 6.34 0.79
N PHE A 406 4.07 6.67 -0.20
CA PHE A 406 3.65 5.74 -1.24
C PHE A 406 4.26 6.13 -2.59
N VAL A 407 4.96 5.19 -3.22
CA VAL A 407 5.70 5.38 -4.46
C VAL A 407 4.96 4.71 -5.62
N HIS A 408 4.68 5.50 -6.65
CA HIS A 408 4.11 5.03 -7.92
C HIS A 408 5.23 4.88 -8.96
N GLY A 409 5.17 3.81 -9.75
CA GLY A 409 6.02 3.68 -10.94
C GLY A 409 5.38 4.42 -12.10
N ILE A 410 6.18 5.14 -12.88
CA ILE A 410 5.68 6.00 -13.97
C ILE A 410 6.04 5.47 -15.36
N GLY A 411 6.83 4.39 -15.46
CA GLY A 411 7.31 3.83 -16.72
C GLY A 411 6.93 2.38 -16.94
N GLY A 412 6.68 2.02 -18.21
CA GLY A 412 6.55 0.66 -18.69
C GLY A 412 5.62 0.47 -19.89
N ALA A 413 4.82 1.48 -20.22
CA ALA A 413 4.06 1.51 -21.46
C ALA A 413 3.89 2.97 -21.94
N LYS A 414 4.66 3.33 -22.94
CA LYS A 414 4.12 3.99 -24.13
C LYS A 414 4.59 3.22 -25.34
#